data_AF-A0A7Y0JPX2-F1
#
_entry.id   AF-A0A7Y0JPX2-F1
#
_cell.length_a   1.000
_cell.length_b   1.000
_cell.length_c   1.000
_cell.angle_alpha   90.00
_cell.angle_beta   90.00
_cell.angle_gamma   90.00
#
_symmetry.space_group_name_H-M   'P 1'
#
loop_
_entity.id
_entity.type
_entity.pdbx_description
1 polymer ?
#
loop_
_entity_poly.entity_id
_entity_poly.type
_entity_poly.pdbx_seq_one_letter_code
_entity_poly.pdbx_strand_id
1 'polypeptide(L)'
;MATARFRLLQLSGGTVTWRLLATNNRDLGRGSEAYPSKQACWEAVRELQRGAAELAAVLIRTGPSSWSWRIEAGPGTVAVASRHYQRRIQATQAAAVALELIPAAELSGLDPRALHPRAELGKAS
;
A
#
# COMPACT_ATOMS: atom_id res chain seq x y z
N MET A 1 1.71 0.25 -21.82
CA MET A 1 0.83 0.24 -20.63
C MET A 1 1.70 0.39 -19.40
N ALA A 2 1.27 1.19 -18.41
CA ALA A 2 2.00 1.28 -17.15
C ALA A 2 1.80 -0.02 -16.36
N THR A 3 2.90 -0.66 -15.94
CA THR A 3 2.85 -1.89 -15.17
C THR A 3 3.05 -1.58 -13.69
N ALA A 4 2.34 -2.29 -12.82
CA ALA A 4 2.55 -2.24 -11.39
C ALA A 4 2.69 -3.66 -10.85
N ARG A 5 3.24 -3.77 -9.64
CA ARG A 5 3.29 -5.05 -8.94
C ARG A 5 2.94 -4.89 -7.48
N PHE A 6 2.17 -5.83 -6.96
CA PHE A 6 2.03 -6.06 -5.54
C PHE A 6 3.24 -6.82 -5.02
N ARG A 7 3.67 -6.45 -3.82
CA ARG A 7 4.76 -7.11 -3.11
C ARG A 7 4.39 -7.29 -1.66
N LEU A 8 4.61 -8.50 -1.14
CA LEU A 8 4.40 -8.79 0.27
C LEU A 8 5.50 -8.19 1.14
N LEU A 9 5.11 -7.63 2.27
CA LEU A 9 5.97 -7.13 3.33
C LEU A 9 5.68 -7.93 4.59
N GLN A 10 6.71 -8.56 5.14
CA GLN A 10 6.61 -9.23 6.43
C GLN A 10 6.72 -8.19 7.55
N LEU A 11 5.80 -8.23 8.49
CA LEU A 11 5.75 -7.35 9.65
C LEU A 11 6.27 -8.10 10.89
N SER A 12 6.57 -7.35 11.94
CA SER A 12 6.89 -7.90 13.25
C SER A 12 5.69 -8.71 13.78
N GLY A 13 5.97 -9.88 14.37
CA GLY A 13 4.91 -10.76 14.87
C GLY A 13 4.35 -11.76 13.85
N GLY A 14 5.03 -11.95 12.71
CA GLY A 14 4.69 -13.01 11.74
C GLY A 14 3.53 -12.68 10.79
N THR A 15 2.92 -11.50 10.92
CA THR A 15 1.91 -11.02 9.99
C THR A 15 2.52 -10.46 8.72
N VAL A 16 1.71 -10.35 7.67
CA VAL A 16 2.12 -9.95 6.33
C VAL A 16 1.16 -8.89 5.81
N THR A 17 1.68 -7.84 5.19
CA THR A 17 0.88 -6.88 4.41
C THR A 17 1.41 -6.81 2.99
N TRP A 18 0.80 -6.00 2.14
CA TRP A 18 1.24 -5.79 0.77
C TRP A 18 1.56 -4.31 0.51
N ARG A 19 2.37 -4.07 -0.52
CA ARG A 19 2.64 -2.75 -1.09
C ARG A 19 2.48 -2.77 -2.59
N LEU A 20 1.99 -1.67 -3.15
CA LEU A 20 1.84 -1.48 -4.59
C LEU A 20 3.00 -0.64 -5.10
N LEU A 21 3.78 -1.22 -6.01
CA LEU A 21 4.94 -0.61 -6.65
C LEU A 21 4.63 -0.28 -8.11
N ALA A 22 4.92 0.96 -8.51
CA ALA A 22 4.96 1.33 -9.92
C ALA A 22 6.19 0.71 -10.63
N THR A 23 6.22 0.78 -11.96
CA THR A 23 7.32 0.29 -12.81
C THR A 23 8.71 0.78 -12.40
N ASN A 24 8.83 2.01 -11.90
CA ASN A 24 10.09 2.59 -11.41
C ASN A 24 10.42 2.23 -9.95
N ASN A 25 9.84 1.14 -9.42
CA ASN A 25 9.94 0.70 -8.02
C ASN A 25 9.48 1.75 -7.00
N ARG A 26 8.71 2.78 -7.42
CA ARG A 26 8.15 3.76 -6.50
C ARG A 26 6.97 3.17 -5.75
N ASP A 27 7.01 3.27 -4.43
CA ASP A 27 5.87 2.97 -3.57
C ASP A 27 4.72 3.95 -3.84
N LEU A 28 3.57 3.38 -4.20
CA LEU A 28 2.32 4.10 -4.37
C LEU A 28 1.51 4.04 -3.07
N GLY A 29 1.15 2.83 -2.66
CA GLY A 29 0.37 2.60 -1.45
C GLY A 29 0.70 1.25 -0.81
N ARG A 30 0.10 1.01 0.35
CA ARG A 30 0.20 -0.23 1.11
C ARG A 30 -1.17 -0.66 1.60
N GLY A 31 -1.31 -1.95 1.89
CA GLY A 31 -2.48 -2.47 2.58
C GLY A 31 -2.67 -1.76 3.92
N SER A 32 -3.92 -1.44 4.23
CA SER A 32 -4.34 -0.91 5.54
C SER A 32 -4.27 -1.97 6.64
N GLU A 33 -4.48 -3.24 6.26
CA GLU A 33 -4.54 -4.38 7.17
C GLU A 33 -3.31 -5.28 7.07
N ALA A 34 -3.08 -6.03 8.14
CA ALA A 34 -2.07 -7.07 8.22
C ALA A 34 -2.77 -8.44 8.30
N TYR A 35 -2.24 -9.40 7.57
CA TYR A 35 -2.80 -10.73 7.40
C TYR A 35 -1.95 -11.77 8.14
N PRO A 36 -2.55 -12.87 8.63
CA PRO A 36 -1.84 -13.89 9.40
C PRO A 36 -0.87 -14.71 8.54
N SER A 37 -1.01 -14.69 7.21
CA SER A 37 -0.16 -15.46 6.31
C SER A 37 -0.02 -14.78 4.95
N LYS A 38 1.01 -15.19 4.19
CA LYS A 38 1.21 -14.77 2.80
C LYS A 38 0.02 -15.15 1.92
N GLN A 39 -0.56 -16.33 2.15
CA GLN A 39 -1.70 -16.84 1.40
C GLN A 39 -2.94 -15.97 1.62
N ALA A 40 -3.28 -15.67 2.89
CA ALA A 40 -4.40 -14.80 3.24
C ALA A 40 -4.21 -13.39 2.65
N CYS A 41 -2.98 -12.87 2.67
CA CYS A 41 -2.66 -11.58 2.05
C CYS A 41 -2.91 -11.61 0.52
N TRP A 42 -2.52 -12.68 -0.17
CA TRP A 42 -2.76 -12.80 -1.61
C TRP A 42 -4.23 -12.98 -1.96
N GLU A 43 -4.99 -13.70 -1.15
CA GLU A 43 -6.43 -13.83 -1.32
C GLU A 43 -7.12 -12.47 -1.20
N ALA A 44 -6.74 -11.67 -0.22
CA ALA A 44 -7.25 -10.31 -0.06
C ALA A 44 -6.85 -9.38 -1.22
N VAL A 45 -5.61 -9.47 -1.72
CA VAL A 45 -5.19 -8.72 -2.92
C VAL A 45 -6.00 -9.13 -4.16
N ARG A 46 -6.27 -10.43 -4.33
CA ARG A 46 -7.09 -10.90 -5.46
C ARG A 46 -8.53 -10.42 -5.35
N GLU A 47 -9.08 -10.38 -4.13
CA GLU A 47 -10.41 -9.81 -3.89
C GLU A 47 -10.44 -8.32 -4.20
N LEU A 48 -9.42 -7.57 -3.75
CA LEU A 48 -9.24 -6.16 -4.09
C LEU A 48 -9.21 -5.92 -5.61
N GLN A 49 -8.51 -6.78 -6.36
CA GLN A 49 -8.45 -6.70 -7.83
C GLN A 49 -9.81 -7.00 -8.49
N ARG A 50 -10.54 -8.00 -7.99
CA ARG A 50 -11.89 -8.32 -8.48
C ARG A 50 -12.88 -7.19 -8.22
N GLY A 51 -12.83 -6.59 -7.03
CA GLY A 51 -13.66 -5.46 -6.62
C GLY A 51 -13.14 -4.09 -7.07
N ALA A 52 -12.17 -4.02 -8.00
CA ALA A 52 -11.50 -2.78 -8.36
C ALA A 52 -12.46 -1.67 -8.84
N ALA A 53 -13.58 -2.04 -9.46
CA ALA A 53 -14.60 -1.10 -9.94
C ALA A 53 -15.35 -0.36 -8.80
N GLU A 54 -15.35 -0.92 -7.59
CA GLU A 54 -16.03 -0.34 -6.41
C GLU A 54 -15.07 0.51 -5.56
N LEU A 55 -13.81 0.61 -5.96
CA LEU A 55 -12.79 1.32 -5.20
C LEU A 55 -12.91 2.84 -5.37
N ALA A 56 -12.86 3.54 -4.25
CA ALA A 56 -12.91 5.00 -4.22
C ALA A 56 -11.69 5.57 -3.50
N ALA A 57 -11.08 6.62 -4.08
CA ALA A 57 -10.00 7.34 -3.44
C ALA A 57 -10.55 8.48 -2.57
N VAL A 58 -10.12 8.53 -1.30
CA VAL A 58 -10.42 9.62 -0.36
C VAL A 58 -9.13 10.35 -0.01
N LEU A 59 -9.15 11.68 -0.15
CA LEU A 59 -8.04 12.54 0.26
C LEU A 59 -8.16 12.90 1.73
N ILE A 60 -7.04 12.76 2.43
CA ILE A 60 -6.95 13.04 3.86
C ILE A 60 -5.96 14.18 4.06
N ARG A 61 -6.33 15.18 4.86
CA ARG A 61 -5.38 16.19 5.32
C ARG A 61 -4.72 15.69 6.62
N THR A 62 -3.41 15.45 6.57
CA THR A 62 -2.65 14.89 7.69
C THR A 62 -1.87 15.94 8.49
N GLY A 63 -1.90 17.19 8.05
CA GLY A 63 -1.28 18.31 8.76
C GLY A 63 -1.56 19.67 8.09
N PRO A 64 -0.93 20.76 8.55
CA PRO A 64 -1.16 22.12 8.03
C PRO A 64 -0.93 22.26 6.52
N SER A 65 0.07 21.56 5.99
CA SER A 65 0.42 21.56 4.56
C SER A 65 0.56 20.14 4.00
N SER A 66 0.10 19.12 4.73
CA SER A 66 0.32 17.73 4.37
C SER A 66 -0.98 17.02 4.02
N TRP A 67 -0.92 16.27 2.93
CA TRP A 67 -2.00 15.49 2.36
C TRP A 67 -1.58 14.03 2.25
N SER A 68 -2.55 13.15 2.40
CA SER A 68 -2.44 11.73 2.15
C SER A 68 -3.67 11.29 1.37
N TRP A 69 -3.71 10.03 1.01
CA TRP A 69 -4.89 9.41 0.43
C TRP A 69 -5.08 8.03 1.01
N ARG A 70 -6.32 7.56 0.98
CA ARG A 70 -6.68 6.17 1.20
C ARG A 70 -7.62 5.71 0.09
N ILE A 71 -7.66 4.40 -0.12
CA ILE A 71 -8.63 3.76 -1.01
C ILE A 71 -9.59 2.98 -0.14
N GLU A 72 -10.86 3.15 -0.42
CA GLU A 72 -11.97 2.51 0.27
C GLU A 72 -12.65 1.49 -0.66
N ALA A 73 -13.09 0.38 -0.07
CA ALA A 73 -13.99 -0.60 -0.67
C ALA A 73 -15.20 -0.72 0.25
N GLY A 74 -16.34 -0.15 -0.15
CA GLY A 74 -17.49 0.03 0.74
C GLY A 74 -17.12 0.81 2.01
N PRO A 75 -17.46 0.33 3.22
CA PRO A 75 -17.14 1.03 4.48
C PRO A 75 -15.68 0.85 4.93
N GLY A 76 -14.91 -0.03 4.28
CA GLY A 76 -13.56 -0.41 4.69
C GLY A 76 -12.46 0.36 3.96
N THR A 77 -11.39 0.74 4.68
CA THR A 77 -10.16 1.22 4.04
C THR A 77 -9.33 0.01 3.62
N VAL A 78 -8.96 -0.09 2.35
CA VAL A 78 -8.17 -1.23 1.81
C VAL A 78 -6.72 -0.86 1.47
N ALA A 79 -6.47 0.42 1.16
CA ALA A 79 -5.12 0.89 0.87
C ALA A 79 -4.90 2.28 1.44
N VAL A 80 -3.65 2.57 1.82
CA VAL A 80 -3.22 3.90 2.27
C VAL A 80 -1.98 4.34 1.52
N ALA A 81 -1.81 5.65 1.36
CA ALA A 81 -0.61 6.20 0.75
C ALA A 81 0.65 5.79 1.51
N SER A 82 1.71 5.44 0.77
CA SER A 82 3.01 5.11 1.38
C SER A 82 3.77 6.34 1.88
N ARG A 83 3.33 7.55 1.55
CA ARG A 83 3.94 8.82 1.97
C ARG A 83 2.92 9.95 2.04
N HIS A 84 3.29 11.02 2.72
CA HIS A 84 2.56 12.29 2.69
C HIS A 84 3.03 13.18 1.52
N TYR A 85 2.14 14.08 1.11
CA TYR A 85 2.31 14.99 -0.01
C TYR A 85 2.14 16.42 0.47
N GLN A 86 2.99 17.34 0.00
CA GLN A 86 2.89 18.75 0.36
C GLN A 86 1.76 19.48 -0.38
N ARG A 87 1.22 18.87 -1.44
CA ARG A 87 0.14 19.47 -2.25
C ARG A 87 -0.99 18.49 -2.45
N ARG A 88 -2.23 18.96 -2.30
CA ARG A 88 -3.46 18.18 -2.54
C ARG A 88 -3.45 17.53 -3.91
N ILE A 89 -3.08 18.28 -4.95
CA ILE A 89 -3.05 17.78 -6.34
C ILE A 89 -2.09 16.59 -6.52
N GLN A 90 -0.96 16.56 -5.80
CA GLN A 90 -0.03 15.43 -5.87
C GLN A 90 -0.62 14.19 -5.19
N ALA A 91 -1.34 14.37 -4.08
CA ALA A 91 -2.06 13.28 -3.44
C ALA A 91 -3.18 12.74 -4.35
N THR A 92 -3.95 13.62 -4.99
CA THR A 92 -4.99 13.24 -5.96
C THR A 92 -4.42 12.42 -7.12
N GLN A 93 -3.36 12.91 -7.75
CA GLN A 93 -2.72 12.20 -8.87
C GLN A 93 -2.17 10.84 -8.43
N ALA A 94 -1.55 10.76 -7.26
CA ALA A 94 -1.03 9.51 -6.75
C ALA A 94 -2.15 8.49 -6.42
N ALA A 95 -3.29 8.94 -5.90
CA ALA A 95 -4.44 8.09 -5.62
C ALA A 95 -5.07 7.57 -6.93
N ALA A 96 -5.22 8.44 -7.94
CA ALA A 96 -5.72 8.05 -9.25
C ALA A 96 -4.83 6.99 -9.92
N VAL A 97 -3.52 7.20 -9.90
CA VAL A 97 -2.54 6.22 -10.41
C VAL A 97 -2.62 4.89 -9.65
N ALA A 98 -2.83 4.92 -8.33
CA ALA A 98 -2.99 3.69 -7.56
C ALA A 98 -4.26 2.93 -7.97
N LEU A 99 -5.40 3.61 -8.11
CA LEU A 99 -6.67 3.01 -8.57
C LEU A 99 -6.55 2.39 -9.96
N GLU A 100 -5.92 3.10 -10.89
CA GLU A 100 -5.70 2.63 -12.27
C GLU A 100 -4.86 1.34 -12.31
N LEU A 101 -3.85 1.25 -11.43
CA LEU A 101 -2.88 0.17 -11.47
C LEU A 101 -3.29 -1.08 -10.67
N ILE A 102 -4.14 -0.95 -9.65
CA ILE A 102 -4.61 -2.09 -8.83
C ILE A 102 -5.11 -3.28 -9.68
N PRO A 103 -6.07 -3.13 -10.61
CA PRO A 103 -6.68 -4.27 -11.30
C PRO A 103 -5.68 -5.05 -12.19
N ALA A 104 -4.64 -4.39 -12.70
CA ALA A 104 -3.66 -4.97 -13.62
C ALA A 104 -2.30 -5.28 -12.96
N ALA A 105 -2.15 -5.02 -11.66
CA ALA A 105 -0.87 -5.21 -10.98
C ALA A 105 -0.49 -6.69 -10.84
N GLU A 106 0.75 -7.02 -11.15
CA GLU A 106 1.30 -8.36 -11.01
C GLU A 106 1.51 -8.74 -9.53
N LEU A 107 1.30 -10.00 -9.18
CA LEU A 107 1.56 -10.50 -7.82
C LEU A 107 3.01 -11.00 -7.74
N SER A 108 3.90 -10.23 -7.11
CA SER A 108 5.31 -10.59 -6.91
C SER A 108 5.56 -11.14 -5.51
N GLY A 109 5.92 -12.43 -5.43
CA GLY A 109 6.30 -13.10 -4.18
C GLY A 109 7.72 -12.75 -3.74
N LEU A 110 7.84 -12.30 -2.47
CA LEU A 110 9.08 -12.08 -1.69
C LEU A 110 9.93 -10.83 -2.04
N ASP A 111 10.02 -9.90 -1.09
CA ASP A 111 11.12 -8.94 -0.99
C ASP A 111 12.25 -9.55 -0.14
N PRO A 112 13.46 -9.79 -0.68
CA PRO A 112 14.63 -10.17 0.12
C PRO A 112 15.00 -9.12 1.18
N ARG A 113 14.53 -7.87 1.06
CA ARG A 113 14.85 -6.76 1.97
C ARG A 113 13.97 -6.67 3.21
N ALA A 114 13.00 -7.57 3.40
CA ALA A 114 12.19 -7.63 4.62
C ALA A 114 12.95 -8.22 5.83
N LEU A 115 14.23 -8.57 5.68
CA LEU A 115 15.06 -9.17 6.72
C LEU A 115 15.91 -8.15 7.51
N HIS A 116 15.43 -6.91 7.64
CA HIS A 116 15.99 -5.96 8.59
C HIS A 116 14.98 -5.73 9.71
N PRO A 117 15.03 -6.48 10.82
CA PRO A 117 14.47 -5.97 12.06
C PRO A 117 15.11 -4.60 12.30
N ARG A 118 14.30 -3.56 12.45
CA ARG A 118 14.77 -2.26 12.89
C ARG A 118 15.36 -2.46 14.28
N ALA A 119 16.67 -2.63 14.35
CA ALA A 119 17.41 -2.55 15.60
C ALA A 119 17.15 -1.15 16.15
N GLU A 120 16.28 -1.07 17.14
CA GLU A 120 16.13 0.09 18.01
C GLU A 120 17.47 0.24 18.75
N LEU A 121 18.33 1.08 18.19
CA LEU A 121 19.57 1.51 18.79
C LEU A 121 19.24 2.70 19.70
N GLY A 122 19.30 2.47 21.01
CA GLY A 122 19.41 3.51 22.04
C GLY A 122 18.55 3.23 23.27
N LYS A 123 19.03 3.33 24.51
CA LYS A 123 20.36 3.58 25.07
C LYS A 123 20.31 2.97 26.48
N ALA A 124 21.29 2.15 26.85
CA ALA A 124 21.59 1.95 28.27
C ALA A 124 22.57 3.06 28.66
N SER A 125 22.17 3.89 29.62
CA SER A 125 23.03 4.79 30.39
C SER A 125 22.63 4.64 31.84
#